data_AF-A0A1V5TGV9-F1
#
_entry.id   AF-A0A1V5TGV9-F1
#
_cell.length_a   1.000
_cell.length_b   1.000
_cell.length_c   1.000
_cell.angle_alpha   90.00
_cell.angle_beta   90.00
_cell.angle_gamma   90.00
#
_symmetry.space_group_name_H-M   'P 1'
#
loop_
_entity.id
_entity.type
_entity.pdbx_description
1 polymer ?
#
loop_
_entity_poly.entity_id
_entity_poly.type
_entity_poly.pdbx_seq_one_letter_code
_entity_poly.pdbx_strand_id
1 'polypeptide(L)'
;MNQINQNQMSEEYILSKLADFNLDISSVDGFELSQFLDLAMDIKKEDYDKGVEYVITRRNLENVDPFGKFKYFCGYLQKIKKVYRLQDKLKNQYQNGKSYNK
;
A
#
# COMPACT_ATOMS: atom_id res chain seq x y z
N MET A 1 27.10 3.89 9.75
CA MET A 1 25.91 3.35 10.45
C MET A 1 24.69 3.97 9.81
N ASN A 2 23.95 3.19 9.03
CA ASN A 2 22.80 3.67 8.26
C ASN A 2 21.66 4.04 9.22
N GLN A 3 21.17 5.27 9.09
CA GLN A 3 19.88 5.67 9.64
C GLN A 3 18.81 4.84 8.93
N ILE A 4 18.33 3.78 9.57
CA ILE A 4 17.13 3.07 9.12
C ILE A 4 15.99 4.06 9.28
N ASN A 5 15.34 4.40 8.15
CA ASN A 5 14.16 5.26 8.10
C ASN A 5 13.12 4.75 9.10
N GLN A 6 12.95 5.43 10.24
CA GLN A 6 12.01 5.06 11.31
C GLN A 6 10.52 5.13 10.90
N ASN A 7 10.22 5.41 9.63
CA ASN A 7 8.87 5.57 9.10
C ASN A 7 8.44 4.47 8.12
N GLN A 8 9.27 3.46 7.85
CA GLN A 8 8.87 2.33 6.99
C GLN A 8 8.21 1.23 7.84
N MET A 9 7.05 0.75 7.38
CA MET A 9 6.38 -0.40 7.99
C MET A 9 7.26 -1.64 7.84
N SER A 10 7.25 -2.52 8.86
CA SER A 10 7.93 -3.81 8.75
C SER A 10 7.13 -4.78 7.88
N GLU A 11 7.80 -5.74 7.26
CA GLU A 11 7.15 -6.79 6.48
C GLU A 11 6.22 -7.63 7.36
N GLU A 12 6.63 -7.94 8.59
CA GLU A 12 5.80 -8.69 9.53
C GLU A 12 4.49 -7.96 9.83
N TYR A 13 4.54 -6.63 9.96
CA TYR A 13 3.33 -5.82 10.12
C TYR A 13 2.42 -5.93 8.89
N ILE A 14 2.96 -5.73 7.70
CA ILE A 14 2.22 -5.80 6.43
C ILE A 14 1.56 -7.18 6.28
N LEU A 15 2.30 -8.26 6.53
CA LEU A 15 1.80 -9.62 6.41
C LEU A 15 0.77 -9.95 7.49
N SER A 16 0.95 -9.45 8.72
CA SER A 16 -0.01 -9.69 9.82
C SER A 16 -1.41 -9.20 9.49
N LYS A 17 -1.54 -8.15 8.67
CA LYS A 17 -2.82 -7.57 8.25
C LYS A 17 -3.54 -8.39 7.18
N LEU A 18 -2.85 -9.29 6.49
CA LEU A 18 -3.50 -10.24 5.58
C LEU A 18 -4.33 -11.29 6.33
N ALA A 19 -3.97 -11.58 7.58
CA ALA A 19 -4.78 -12.45 8.44
C ALA A 19 -6.17 -11.85 8.73
N ASP A 20 -6.30 -10.52 8.73
CA ASP A 20 -7.60 -9.84 8.90
C ASP A 20 -8.56 -10.11 7.72
N PHE A 21 -8.03 -10.57 6.57
CA PHE A 21 -8.83 -11.03 5.42
C PHE A 21 -9.16 -12.53 5.47
N ASN A 22 -8.72 -13.24 6.51
CA ASN A 22 -8.67 -14.70 6.59
C ASN A 22 -7.86 -15.35 5.45
N LEU A 23 -6.83 -14.66 4.95
CA LEU A 23 -5.98 -15.18 3.89
C LEU A 23 -4.89 -16.09 4.46
N ASP A 24 -4.81 -17.32 3.98
CA ASP A 24 -3.64 -18.17 4.18
C ASP A 24 -2.53 -17.73 3.22
N ILE A 25 -1.50 -17.07 3.76
CA ILE A 25 -0.37 -16.54 2.99
C ILE A 25 0.39 -17.65 2.28
N SER A 26 0.39 -18.88 2.81
CA SER A 26 1.06 -20.03 2.16
C SER A 26 0.41 -20.45 0.85
N SER A 27 -0.85 -20.07 0.63
CA SER A 27 -1.58 -20.29 -0.63
C SER A 27 -1.31 -19.23 -1.70
N VAL A 28 -0.62 -18.14 -1.34
CA VAL A 28 -0.27 -17.07 -2.27
C VAL A 28 1.03 -17.42 -2.97
N ASP A 29 1.05 -17.27 -4.30
CA ASP A 29 2.27 -17.45 -5.08
C ASP A 29 3.38 -16.50 -4.60
N GLY A 30 4.61 -17.02 -4.49
CA GLY A 30 5.73 -16.27 -3.91
C GLY A 30 6.11 -15.02 -4.69
N PHE A 31 5.94 -15.03 -6.02
CA PHE A 31 6.18 -13.84 -6.85
C PHE A 31 5.09 -12.80 -6.61
N GLU A 32 3.83 -13.20 -6.54
CA GLU A 32 2.73 -12.30 -6.18
C GLU A 32 2.91 -11.69 -4.79
N LEU A 33 3.33 -12.48 -3.80
CA LEU A 33 3.57 -11.98 -2.45
C LEU A 33 4.72 -10.95 -2.41
N SER A 34 5.80 -11.19 -3.16
CA SER A 34 6.90 -10.24 -3.30
C SER A 34 6.45 -8.93 -3.93
N GLN A 35 5.67 -8.97 -5.01
CA GLN A 35 5.13 -7.75 -5.63
C GLN A 35 4.20 -6.97 -4.69
N PHE A 36 3.44 -7.68 -3.85
CA PHE A 36 2.60 -7.06 -2.84
C PHE A 36 3.44 -6.36 -1.75
N LEU A 37 4.51 -6.99 -1.26
CA LEU A 37 5.40 -6.39 -0.27
C LEU A 37 6.07 -5.12 -0.82
N ASP A 38 6.62 -5.17 -2.05
CA ASP A 38 7.19 -4.00 -2.72
C ASP A 38 6.16 -2.87 -2.90
N LEU A 39 4.91 -3.23 -3.15
CA LEU A 39 3.83 -2.26 -3.24
C LEU A 39 3.54 -1.63 -1.87
N ALA A 40 3.42 -2.43 -0.82
CA ALA A 40 3.00 -2.01 0.51
C ALA A 40 4.08 -1.21 1.26
N MET A 41 5.36 -1.55 1.10
CA MET A 41 6.48 -0.85 1.76
C MET A 41 6.59 0.64 1.38
N ASP A 42 6.10 1.00 0.18
CA ASP A 42 6.08 2.38 -0.32
C ASP A 42 4.83 3.17 0.12
N ILE A 43 3.92 2.55 0.85
CA ILE A 43 2.68 3.17 1.33
C ILE A 43 2.85 3.64 2.77
N LYS A 44 2.31 4.82 3.11
CA LYS A 44 2.30 5.29 4.50
C LYS A 44 1.42 4.38 5.34
N LYS A 45 1.85 4.10 6.57
CA LYS A 45 1.13 3.20 7.48
C LYS A 45 -0.35 3.57 7.64
N GLU A 46 -0.66 4.87 7.78
CA GLU A 46 -2.03 5.32 7.96
C GLU A 46 -2.92 5.05 6.74
N ASP A 47 -2.37 5.15 5.53
CA ASP A 47 -3.11 4.90 4.29
C ASP A 47 -3.25 3.39 4.03
N TYR A 48 -2.25 2.60 4.46
CA TYR A 48 -2.31 1.14 4.46
C TYR A 48 -3.42 0.64 5.40
N ASP A 49 -3.42 1.11 6.65
CA ASP A 49 -4.40 0.73 7.69
C ASP A 49 -5.83 1.08 7.25
N LYS A 50 -6.04 2.27 6.66
CA LYS A 50 -7.34 2.64 6.07
C LYS A 50 -7.75 1.72 4.94
N GLY A 51 -6.81 1.26 4.13
CA GLY A 51 -7.10 0.31 3.06
C GLY A 51 -7.53 -1.06 3.58
N VAL A 52 -6.90 -1.54 4.65
CA VAL A 52 -7.28 -2.77 5.35
C VAL A 52 -8.70 -2.62 5.91
N GLU A 53 -8.95 -1.57 6.68
CA GLU A 53 -10.27 -1.26 7.24
C GLU A 53 -11.34 -1.17 6.14
N TYR A 54 -11.03 -0.49 5.03
CA TYR A 54 -11.94 -0.36 3.90
C TYR A 54 -12.30 -1.69 3.27
N VAL A 55 -11.37 -2.64 3.17
CA VAL A 55 -11.64 -3.96 2.60
C VAL A 55 -12.51 -4.80 3.54
N ILE A 56 -12.24 -4.74 4.85
CA ILE A 56 -12.96 -5.51 5.87
C ILE A 56 -14.40 -5.01 6.06
N THR A 57 -14.59 -3.69 6.11
CA THR A 57 -15.88 -3.08 6.47
C THR A 57 -16.85 -2.94 5.30
N ARG A 58 -16.37 -3.16 4.06
CA ARG A 58 -17.15 -2.89 2.86
C ARG A 58 -18.13 -4.02 2.57
N ARG A 59 -19.44 -3.72 2.71
CA ARG A 59 -20.56 -4.66 2.50
C ARG A 59 -20.47 -5.49 1.21
N ASN A 60 -20.07 -4.89 0.09
CA ASN A 60 -19.96 -5.60 -1.18
C ASN A 60 -18.72 -6.51 -1.30
N LEU A 61 -17.88 -6.59 -0.26
CA LEU A 61 -16.77 -7.53 -0.14
C LEU A 61 -17.05 -8.61 0.93
N GLU A 62 -18.18 -8.58 1.61
CA GLU A 62 -18.51 -9.50 2.72
C GLU A 62 -18.41 -10.97 2.29
N ASN A 63 -18.98 -11.29 1.13
CA ASN A 63 -19.03 -12.64 0.54
C ASN A 63 -17.88 -12.93 -0.44
N VAL A 64 -16.91 -12.03 -0.58
CA VAL A 64 -15.73 -12.28 -1.41
C VAL A 64 -14.76 -13.17 -0.64
N ASP A 65 -14.21 -14.16 -1.32
CA ASP A 65 -13.21 -15.07 -0.74
C ASP A 65 -11.95 -14.31 -0.29
N PRO A 66 -11.14 -14.87 0.63
CA PRO A 66 -9.96 -14.20 1.15
C PRO A 66 -8.98 -13.72 0.08
N PHE A 67 -8.77 -14.52 -0.97
CA PHE A 67 -7.87 -14.16 -2.07
C PHE A 67 -8.45 -13.05 -2.93
N GLY A 68 -9.76 -13.05 -3.18
CA GLY A 68 -10.47 -11.94 -3.81
C GLY A 68 -10.35 -10.63 -3.02
N LYS A 69 -10.46 -10.68 -1.69
CA LYS A 69 -10.23 -9.51 -0.80
C LYS A 69 -8.79 -9.02 -0.90
N PHE A 70 -7.82 -9.93 -0.91
CA PHE A 70 -6.40 -9.61 -1.14
C PHE A 70 -6.16 -8.90 -2.48
N LYS A 71 -6.68 -9.43 -3.59
CA LYS A 71 -6.57 -8.79 -4.92
C LYS A 71 -7.21 -7.40 -4.93
N TYR A 72 -8.36 -7.24 -4.27
CA TYR A 72 -9.01 -5.95 -4.12
C TYR A 72 -8.12 -4.96 -3.37
N PHE A 73 -7.52 -5.40 -2.27
CA PHE A 73 -6.60 -4.60 -1.47
C PHE A 73 -5.36 -4.17 -2.28
N CYS A 74 -4.75 -5.08 -3.04
CA CYS A 74 -3.67 -4.75 -3.98
C CYS A 74 -4.08 -3.62 -4.96
N GLY A 75 -5.29 -3.72 -5.53
CA GLY A 75 -5.83 -2.67 -6.40
C GLY A 75 -6.05 -1.32 -5.70
N TYR A 76 -6.41 -1.34 -4.41
CA TYR A 76 -6.51 -0.14 -3.58
C TYR A 76 -5.13 0.52 -3.35
N LEU A 77 -4.12 -0.26 -2.95
CA LEU A 77 -2.76 0.25 -2.73
C LEU A 77 -2.14 0.81 -4.02
N GLN A 78 -2.37 0.17 -5.17
CA GLN A 78 -1.94 0.70 -6.47
C GLN A 78 -2.53 2.08 -6.78
N LYS A 79 -3.78 2.35 -6.40
CA LYS A 79 -4.42 3.67 -6.57
C LYS A 79 -3.75 4.71 -5.68
N ILE A 80 -3.44 4.39 -4.43
CA ILE A 80 -2.71 5.31 -3.53
C ILE A 80 -1.33 5.63 -4.10
N LYS A 81 -0.57 4.62 -4.54
CA LYS A 81 0.76 4.82 -5.14
C LYS A 81 0.71 5.76 -6.36
N LYS A 82 -0.36 5.70 -7.16
CA LYS A 82 -0.59 6.65 -8.27
C LYS A 82 -0.82 8.08 -7.76
N VAL A 83 -1.57 8.25 -6.67
CA VAL A 83 -1.79 9.56 -6.05
C VAL A 83 -0.47 10.15 -5.53
N TYR A 84 0.35 9.36 -4.83
CA TYR A 84 1.66 9.82 -4.34
C TYR A 84 2.55 10.29 -5.49
N ARG A 85 2.66 9.51 -6.57
CA ARG A 85 3.42 9.89 -7.76
C ARG A 85 2.92 11.20 -8.39
N LEU A 86 1.62 11.45 -8.36
CA LEU A 86 1.05 12.69 -8.88
C LEU A 86 1.40 13.87 -7.97
N GLN A 87 1.30 13.70 -6.65
CA GLN A 87 1.68 14.72 -5.67
C GLN A 87 3.16 15.12 -5.81
N ASP A 88 4.05 14.14 -5.98
CA ASP A 88 5.47 14.39 -6.18
C ASP A 88 5.74 15.15 -7.49
N LYS A 89 5.08 14.76 -8.59
CA LYS A 89 5.19 15.48 -9.87
C LYS A 89 4.76 16.94 -9.73
N LEU A 90 3.63 17.20 -9.08
CA LEU A 90 3.13 18.55 -8.87
C LEU A 90 4.10 19.36 -8.00
N LYS A 91 4.56 18.79 -6.87
CA LYS A 91 5.53 19.45 -5.98
C LYS A 91 6.81 19.84 -6.72
N ASN A 92 7.35 18.95 -7.54
CA ASN A 92 8.56 19.19 -8.32
C ASN A 92 8.35 20.28 -9.40
N GLN A 93 7.18 20.33 -10.04
CA GLN A 93 6.82 21.41 -10.98
C GLN A 93 6.74 22.77 -10.29
N TYR A 94 6.11 22.86 -9.11
CA TYR A 94 6.03 24.11 -8.34
C TYR A 94 7.39 24.56 -7.80
N GLN A 95 8.29 23.64 -7.44
CA GLN A 95 9.64 23.97 -6.97
C GLN A 95 10.54 24.48 -8.10
N ASN A 96 10.49 23.86 -9.29
CA ASN A 96 11.26 24.30 -10.45
C ASN A 96 10.71 25.61 -11.05
N GLY A 97 9.41 25.86 -10.97
CA GLY A 97 8.79 27.11 -11.41
C GLY A 97 9.14 28.33 -10.54
N LYS A 98 9.56 28.14 -9.28
CA LYS A 98 9.99 29.24 -8.39
C LYS A 98 11.47 29.64 -8.59
N SER A 99 12.26 28.87 -9.34
CA SER A 99 13.69 29.14 -9.51
C SER A 99 14.02 30.09 -10.67
N TYR A 100 13.03 30.51 -11.46
CA TYR A 100 13.19 31.39 -12.64
C TYR A 100 12.77 32.85 -12.43
N ASN A 101 12.56 33.28 -11.18
CA ASN A 101 12.39 34.69 -10.83
C ASN A 101 13.48 35.10 -9.85
N LYS A 102 14.69 35.33 -10.35
CA LYS A 102 15.75 36.05 -9.65
C LYS A 102 16.56 36.87 -10.64
#